data_AF-A0A7M3YDV4-F1
#
_entry.id   AF-A0A7M3YDV4-F1
#
_cell.length_a   1.000
_cell.length_b   1.000
_cell.length_c   1.000
_cell.angle_alpha   90.00
_cell.angle_beta   90.00
_cell.angle_gamma   90.00
#
_symmetry.space_group_name_H-M   'P 1'
#
loop_
_entity.id
_entity.type
_entity.pdbx_description
1 polymer ?
#
loop_
_entity_poly.entity_id
_entity_poly.type
_entity_poly.pdbx_seq_one_letter_code
_entity_poly.pdbx_strand_id
1 'polypeptide(L)'
;MADGGASSMILLVTSLLISGAASVVLLESWGDLAAANGTNAKGKVANSETDVSFSGDRGDVLLDNSGANQEITLYFQNTGSRTLDKSSFSIFVDGVAASTV
;
A
#
# COMPACT_ATOMS: atom_id res chain seq x y z
N MET A 1 20.30 10.38 -61.89
CA MET A 1 20.68 9.82 -60.58
C MET A 1 21.16 10.96 -59.71
N ALA A 2 20.21 11.68 -59.12
CA ALA A 2 20.44 12.88 -58.31
C ALA A 2 19.25 13.01 -57.37
N ASP A 3 19.54 13.34 -56.12
CA ASP A 3 18.63 13.58 -54.98
C ASP A 3 18.33 12.42 -53.99
N GLY A 4 19.34 11.59 -53.70
CA GLY A 4 19.31 10.71 -52.52
C GLY A 4 19.74 11.40 -51.20
N GLY A 5 20.35 12.58 -51.29
CA GLY A 5 20.92 13.31 -50.14
C GLY A 5 19.86 14.01 -49.28
N ALA A 6 18.89 14.68 -49.89
CA ALA A 6 17.79 15.31 -49.15
C ALA A 6 16.85 14.26 -48.55
N SER A 7 16.53 13.20 -49.31
CA SER A 7 15.65 12.12 -48.84
C SER A 7 16.24 11.32 -47.68
N SER A 8 17.54 11.04 -47.70
CA SER A 8 18.23 10.38 -46.56
C SER A 8 18.33 11.27 -45.33
N MET A 9 18.56 12.58 -45.50
CA MET A 9 18.53 13.54 -44.39
C MET A 9 17.14 13.66 -43.76
N ILE A 10 16.08 13.70 -44.59
CA ILE A 10 14.70 13.71 -44.11
C ILE A 10 14.41 12.44 -43.31
N LEU A 11 14.77 11.25 -43.81
CA LEU A 11 14.59 9.98 -43.08
C LEU A 11 15.40 9.92 -41.79
N LEU A 12 16.62 10.46 -41.77
CA LEU A 12 17.42 10.54 -40.56
C LEU A 12 16.73 11.41 -39.51
N VAL A 13 16.30 12.62 -39.89
CA VAL A 13 15.64 13.56 -38.98
C VAL A 13 14.33 13.01 -38.45
N THR A 14 13.51 12.38 -39.31
CA THR A 14 12.24 11.78 -38.87
C THR A 14 12.48 10.59 -37.94
N SER A 15 13.46 9.73 -38.23
CA SER A 15 13.82 8.61 -37.35
C SER A 15 14.30 9.08 -35.98
N LEU A 16 15.09 10.17 -35.93
CA LEU A 16 15.58 10.74 -34.69
C LEU A 16 14.45 11.37 -33.87
N LEU A 17 13.52 12.06 -34.52
CA LEU A 17 12.36 12.66 -33.85
C LEU A 17 11.46 11.58 -33.24
N ILE A 18 11.15 10.53 -34.01
CA ILE A 18 10.34 9.39 -33.52
C ILE A 18 11.07 8.66 -32.39
N SER A 19 12.38 8.41 -32.53
CA SER A 19 13.19 7.80 -31.47
C SER A 19 13.22 8.66 -30.21
N GLY A 20 13.32 9.99 -30.35
CA GLY A 20 13.27 10.93 -29.24
C GLY A 20 11.93 10.89 -28.52
N ALA A 21 10.83 10.98 -29.26
CA ALA A 21 9.48 10.92 -28.69
C ALA A 21 9.20 9.58 -27.99
N ALA A 22 9.58 8.46 -28.60
CA ALA A 22 9.45 7.14 -28.00
C ALA A 22 10.29 7.00 -26.72
N SER A 23 11.51 7.55 -26.70
CA SER A 23 12.38 7.53 -25.52
C SER A 23 11.78 8.31 -24.35
N VAL A 24 11.16 9.46 -24.61
CA VAL A 24 10.48 10.24 -23.56
C VAL A 24 9.36 9.44 -22.91
N VAL A 25 8.49 8.81 -23.71
CA VAL A 25 7.38 7.99 -23.20
C VAL A 25 7.89 6.79 -22.38
N LEU A 26 8.97 6.13 -22.86
CA LEU A 26 9.56 5.01 -22.13
C LEU A 26 10.16 5.46 -20.79
N LEU A 27 10.85 6.61 -20.75
CA LEU A 27 11.41 7.15 -19.51
C LEU A 27 10.32 7.52 -18.50
N GLU A 28 9.22 8.11 -18.96
CA GLU A 28 8.06 8.42 -18.11
C GLU A 28 7.46 7.14 -17.52
N SER A 29 7.18 6.14 -18.36
CA SER A 29 6.61 4.86 -17.92
C SER A 29 7.52 4.12 -16.93
N TRP A 30 8.84 4.21 -17.09
CA TRP A 30 9.81 3.63 -16.18
C TRP A 30 9.85 4.39 -14.85
N GLY A 31 9.73 5.71 -14.87
CA GLY A 31 9.60 6.55 -13.68
C GLY A 31 8.39 6.16 -12.84
N ASP A 32 7.23 6.01 -13.48
CA ASP A 32 5.99 5.58 -12.83
C ASP A 32 6.11 4.16 -12.25
N LEU A 33 6.68 3.23 -13.00
CA LEU A 33 6.93 1.87 -12.53
C LEU A 33 7.87 1.84 -11.33
N ALA A 34 8.94 2.63 -11.35
CA ALA A 34 9.89 2.74 -10.25
C ALA A 34 9.22 3.31 -8.99
N ALA A 35 8.39 4.34 -9.14
CA ALA A 35 7.62 4.94 -8.03
C ALA A 35 6.61 3.95 -7.44
N ALA A 36 5.86 3.23 -8.29
CA ALA A 36 4.92 2.21 -7.87
C ALA A 36 5.62 1.05 -7.14
N ASN A 37 6.75 0.57 -7.69
CA ASN A 37 7.54 -0.48 -7.07
C ASN A 37 8.11 -0.04 -5.70
N GLY A 38 8.62 1.19 -5.62
CA GLY A 38 9.11 1.77 -4.36
C GLY A 38 8.01 1.86 -3.29
N THR A 39 6.80 2.28 -3.68
CA THR A 39 5.63 2.32 -2.78
C THR A 39 5.25 0.91 -2.32
N ASN A 40 5.20 -0.06 -3.23
CA ASN A 40 4.89 -1.45 -2.91
C ASN A 40 5.94 -2.10 -1.99
N ALA A 41 7.23 -1.77 -2.17
CA ALA A 41 8.30 -2.24 -1.29
C ALA A 41 8.14 -1.66 0.13
N LYS A 42 7.91 -0.34 0.23
CA LYS A 42 7.63 0.33 1.51
C LYS A 42 6.38 -0.23 2.20
N GLY A 43 5.32 -0.50 1.43
CA GLY A 43 4.09 -1.11 1.94
C GLY A 43 4.31 -2.52 2.47
N LYS A 44 5.11 -3.35 1.78
CA LYS A 44 5.48 -4.69 2.26
C LYS A 44 6.27 -4.65 3.56
N VAL A 45 7.24 -3.74 3.68
CA VAL A 45 7.99 -3.55 4.93
C VAL A 45 7.06 -3.07 6.04
N ALA A 46 6.20 -2.09 5.77
CA ALA A 46 5.21 -1.61 6.74
C ALA A 46 4.32 -2.75 7.25
N ASN A 47 3.82 -3.60 6.35
CA ASN A 47 2.99 -4.74 6.72
C ASN A 47 3.75 -5.79 7.54
N SER A 48 5.05 -5.98 7.29
CA SER A 48 5.87 -6.89 8.09
C SER A 48 6.24 -6.33 9.47
N GLU A 49 6.27 -5.01 9.61
CA GLU A 49 6.59 -4.30 10.86
C GLU A 49 5.33 -4.01 11.71
N THR A 50 4.15 -4.16 11.13
CA THR A 50 2.85 -4.00 11.79
C THR A 50 2.34 -5.35 12.25
N ASP A 51 2.18 -5.51 13.57
CA ASP A 51 1.64 -6.73 14.17
C ASP A 51 0.90 -6.40 15.49
N VAL A 52 -0.15 -7.18 15.78
CA VAL A 52 -1.00 -7.02 16.96
C VAL A 52 -1.35 -8.39 17.51
N SER A 53 -1.22 -8.54 18.82
CA SER A 53 -1.61 -9.76 19.53
C SER A 53 -2.58 -9.47 20.67
N PHE A 54 -3.34 -10.50 21.04
CA PHE A 54 -4.13 -10.48 22.26
C PHE A 54 -3.22 -10.46 23.48
N SER A 55 -3.49 -9.54 24.39
CA SER A 55 -2.87 -9.48 25.70
C SER A 55 -3.84 -10.02 26.74
N GLY A 56 -3.41 -11.04 27.50
CA GLY A 56 -4.22 -11.71 28.53
C GLY A 56 -4.77 -13.07 28.12
N ASP A 57 -5.59 -13.65 29.00
CA ASP A 57 -6.27 -14.91 28.74
C ASP A 57 -7.55 -14.67 27.93
N ARG A 58 -7.71 -15.42 26.83
CA ARG A 58 -8.90 -15.36 25.98
C ARG A 58 -10.05 -16.24 26.50
N GLY A 59 -9.74 -17.19 27.37
CA GLY A 59 -10.72 -18.10 27.97
C GLY A 59 -11.32 -17.60 29.29
N ASP A 60 -10.66 -16.63 29.93
CA ASP A 60 -11.10 -16.03 31.20
C ASP A 60 -11.05 -14.50 31.08
N VAL A 61 -12.11 -13.94 30.51
CA VAL A 61 -12.29 -12.50 30.32
C VAL A 61 -13.39 -12.01 31.25
N LEU A 62 -13.14 -10.89 31.92
CA LEU A 62 -14.12 -10.30 32.83
C LEU A 62 -15.37 -9.93 32.06
N LEU A 63 -16.49 -10.50 32.49
CA LEU A 63 -17.83 -10.15 32.04
C LEU A 63 -18.41 -9.11 33.01
N ASP A 64 -18.58 -7.88 32.53
CA ASP A 64 -19.33 -6.87 33.28
C ASP A 64 -20.84 -7.08 33.06
N ASN A 65 -21.54 -7.38 34.15
CA ASN A 65 -22.98 -7.60 34.20
C ASN A 65 -23.72 -6.50 34.98
N SER A 66 -23.06 -5.38 35.27
CA SER A 66 -23.60 -4.29 36.10
C SER A 66 -24.65 -3.45 35.39
N GLY A 67 -24.84 -3.63 34.07
CA GLY A 67 -25.77 -2.88 33.22
C GLY A 67 -26.81 -3.75 32.49
N ALA A 68 -27.63 -3.11 31.65
CA ALA A 68 -28.61 -3.81 30.79
C ALA A 68 -27.95 -4.60 29.65
N ASN A 69 -26.73 -4.21 29.27
CA ASN A 69 -25.89 -4.90 28.30
C ASN A 69 -24.73 -5.57 29.05
N GLN A 70 -24.36 -6.77 28.60
CA GLN A 70 -23.20 -7.48 29.10
C GLN A 70 -21.98 -7.06 28.26
N GLU A 71 -20.90 -6.66 28.92
CA GLU A 71 -19.68 -6.17 28.26
C GLU A 71 -18.49 -7.06 28.60
N ILE A 72 -17.60 -7.25 27.62
CA ILE A 72 -16.32 -7.96 27.79
C ILE A 72 -15.21 -7.00 27.35
N THR A 73 -14.17 -6.88 28.17
CA THR A 73 -13.00 -6.07 27.83
C THR A 73 -11.88 -6.96 27.31
N LEU A 74 -11.40 -6.66 26.10
CA LEU A 74 -10.27 -7.35 25.47
C LEU A 74 -9.10 -6.37 25.35
N TYR A 75 -7.90 -6.83 25.70
CA TYR A 75 -6.69 -6.03 25.56
C TYR A 75 -5.90 -6.48 24.34
N PHE A 76 -5.55 -5.51 23.49
CA PHE A 76 -4.70 -5.72 22.32
C PHE A 76 -3.37 -5.03 22.55
N GLN A 77 -2.27 -5.75 22.32
CA GLN A 77 -0.93 -5.21 22.39
C GLN A 77 -0.34 -5.10 20.99
N ASN A 78 0.20 -3.93 20.69
CA ASN A 78 1.07 -3.76 19.53
C ASN A 78 2.37 -4.52 19.77
N THR A 79 2.56 -5.62 19.03
CA THR A 79 3.78 -6.44 19.06
C THR A 79 4.76 -6.04 17.95
N GLY A 80 4.31 -5.22 17.00
CA GLY A 80 5.14 -4.67 15.94
C GLY A 80 6.04 -3.52 16.39
N SER A 81 6.83 -3.02 15.44
CA SER A 81 7.76 -1.90 15.66
C SER A 81 7.16 -0.54 15.28
N ARG A 82 6.02 -0.53 14.58
CA ARG A 82 5.33 0.70 14.17
C ARG A 82 4.20 1.06 15.12
N THR A 83 4.08 2.35 15.43
CA THR A 83 2.91 2.88 16.16
C THR A 83 1.66 2.70 15.32
N LEU A 84 0.62 2.12 15.94
CA LEU A 84 -0.67 1.90 15.30
C LEU A 84 -1.63 3.03 15.64
N ASP A 85 -2.43 3.42 14.65
CA ASP A 85 -3.49 4.39 14.82
C ASP A 85 -4.76 3.70 15.35
N LYS A 86 -5.27 4.22 16.48
CA LYS A 86 -6.46 3.69 17.14
C LYS A 86 -7.77 4.16 16.49
N SER A 87 -7.73 5.09 15.54
CA SER A 87 -8.94 5.55 14.85
C SER A 87 -9.31 4.73 13.61
N SER A 88 -8.40 3.88 13.13
CA SER A 88 -8.55 3.09 11.91
C SER A 88 -8.60 1.57 12.14
N PHE A 89 -8.59 1.12 13.39
CA PHE A 89 -8.75 -0.31 13.68
C PHE A 89 -10.26 -0.67 13.63
N SER A 90 -10.57 -1.93 13.29
CA SER A 90 -11.92 -2.50 13.34
C SER A 90 -11.88 -3.85 14.02
N ILE A 91 -12.75 -4.07 15.01
CA ILE A 91 -12.91 -5.36 15.70
C ILE A 91 -14.23 -5.96 15.27
N PHE A 92 -14.21 -7.26 14.95
CA PHE A 92 -15.40 -8.02 14.63
C PHE A 92 -15.57 -9.14 15.65
N VAL A 93 -16.76 -9.22 16.23
CA VAL A 93 -17.18 -10.27 17.16
C VAL A 93 -18.31 -11.04 16.50
N ASP A 94 -18.12 -12.34 16.26
CA ASP A 94 -19.08 -13.19 15.54
C ASP A 94 -19.52 -12.62 14.18
N GLY A 95 -18.58 -12.02 13.45
CA GLY A 95 -18.84 -11.38 12.15
C GLY A 95 -19.55 -10.02 12.21
N VAL A 96 -19.91 -9.54 13.40
CA VAL A 96 -20.52 -8.21 13.61
C VAL A 96 -19.45 -7.22 14.07
N ALA A 97 -19.41 -6.03 13.46
CA ALA A 97 -18.47 -4.99 13.86
C ALA A 97 -18.81 -4.49 15.28
N ALA A 98 -17.80 -4.45 16.15
CA ALA A 98 -17.91 -3.88 17.48
C ALA A 98 -18.10 -2.37 17.38
N SER A 99 -19.09 -1.83 18.10
CA SER A 99 -19.38 -0.39 18.13
C SER A 99 -18.47 0.40 19.05
N THR A 100 -17.78 -0.28 19.96
CA THR A 100 -17.02 0.33 21.06
C THR A 100 -15.64 -0.30 21.11
N VAL A 101 -14.60 0.54 20.97
CA VAL A 101 -13.19 0.14 21.08
C VAL A 101 -12.33 1.24 21.69
#